data_AF-A0A1C6JAX3-F1
#
_entry.id   AF-A0A1C6JAX3-F1
#
_cell.length_a   1.000
_cell.length_b   1.000
_cell.length_c   1.000
_cell.angle_alpha   90.00
_cell.angle_beta   90.00
_cell.angle_gamma   90.00
#
_symmetry.space_group_name_H-M   'P 1'
#
loop_
_entity.id
_entity.type
_entity.pdbx_description
1 polymer ?
#
loop_
_entity_poly.entity_id
_entity_poly.type
_entity_poly.pdbx_seq_one_letter_code
_entity_poly.pdbx_strand_id
1 'polypeptide(L)'
;MAKVSVSIQTTSYNVDVILADGESVSMVDLGYKSESGGYVNWSLYSVKGKNTTTNRMNTKRYKAKSRDSAIQLAKTDGLVEPFEITCLPHSCDPEKRRYFLEKLNAYGVIPPDGAVIDDLRDILDRVRYSDDIISEECNHNGNVVQYVRPIPGPNVELARYADDMGLNFSSYISAPSLLSQIVFTLSEREKAAFFAYCVLCNQKMDDIGDLRKTEFVDRLYEFADVALSNQDILKSIAGRNPDDYLKPHKGSKAYRAVADFFNL
;
A
#
# COMPACT_ATOMS: atom_id res chain seq x y z
N MET A 1 30.40 -26.28 43.63
CA MET A 1 29.62 -25.79 42.47
C MET A 1 30.15 -24.42 42.09
N ALA A 2 30.72 -24.28 40.89
CA ALA A 2 31.26 -22.99 40.42
C ALA A 2 30.12 -22.11 39.90
N LYS A 3 30.06 -20.86 40.38
CA LYS A 3 29.10 -19.85 39.94
C LYS A 3 29.65 -19.22 38.65
N VAL A 4 28.97 -19.44 37.52
CA VAL A 4 29.27 -18.73 36.26
C VAL A 4 28.55 -17.39 36.30
N SER A 5 29.31 -16.30 36.29
CA SER A 5 28.77 -14.94 36.11
C SER A 5 28.91 -14.55 34.64
N VAL A 6 27.79 -14.39 33.95
CA VAL A 6 27.75 -13.87 32.57
C VAL A 6 27.52 -12.37 32.63
N SER A 7 28.38 -11.61 31.98
CA SER A 7 28.29 -10.16 31.79
C SER A 7 27.85 -9.91 30.35
N ILE A 8 26.65 -9.35 30.15
CA ILE A 8 26.16 -8.95 28.83
C ILE A 8 26.43 -7.46 28.68
N GLN A 9 27.28 -7.08 27.72
CA GLN A 9 27.46 -5.69 27.32
C GLN A 9 26.61 -5.43 26.07
N THR A 10 25.70 -4.45 26.17
CA THR A 10 24.89 -3.99 25.04
C THR A 10 25.57 -2.78 24.42
N THR A 11 26.03 -2.90 23.18
CA THR A 11 26.56 -1.77 22.40
C THR A 11 25.48 -1.29 21.44
N SER A 12 25.09 -0.02 21.55
CA SER A 12 24.22 0.66 20.58
C SER A 12 25.07 1.49 19.63
N TYR A 13 24.86 1.33 18.33
CA TYR A 13 25.43 2.20 17.28
C TYR A 13 24.29 2.83 16.48
N ASN A 14 24.55 4.00 15.89
CA ASN A 14 23.63 4.59 14.93
C ASN A 14 23.79 3.89 13.59
N VAL A 15 22.67 3.61 12.94
CA VAL A 15 22.62 3.06 11.59
C VAL A 15 22.06 4.13 10.67
N ASP A 16 22.89 4.56 9.73
CA ASP A 16 22.48 5.43 8.63
C ASP A 16 22.08 4.52 7.45
N VAL A 17 20.95 4.78 6.82
CA VAL A 17 20.46 4.00 5.67
C VAL A 17 20.53 4.90 4.43
N ILE A 18 21.14 4.39 3.36
CA ILE A 18 21.34 5.11 2.10
C ILE A 18 20.91 4.21 0.94
N LEU A 19 20.28 4.78 -0.08
CA LEU A 19 20.01 4.08 -1.33
C LEU A 19 21.33 3.68 -2.00
N ALA A 20 21.50 2.40 -2.33
CA ALA A 20 22.73 1.92 -2.96
C ALA A 20 22.97 2.52 -4.36
N ASP A 21 24.24 2.65 -4.75
CA ASP A 21 24.61 3.18 -6.06
C ASP A 21 24.02 2.33 -7.19
N GLY A 22 23.37 2.99 -8.16
CA GLY A 22 22.70 2.34 -9.29
C GLY A 22 21.29 1.84 -9.00
N GLU A 23 20.85 1.82 -7.74
CA GLU A 23 19.47 1.54 -7.38
C GLU A 23 18.59 2.79 -7.54
N SER A 24 17.28 2.58 -7.75
CA SER A 24 16.31 3.66 -7.84
C SER A 24 14.92 3.22 -7.40
N VAL A 25 14.12 4.17 -6.91
CA VAL A 25 12.73 3.90 -6.57
C VAL A 25 11.90 4.03 -7.85
N SER A 26 11.53 2.90 -8.45
CA SER A 26 10.71 2.84 -9.67
C SER A 26 9.23 3.12 -9.41
N MET A 27 8.53 3.77 -10.34
CA MET A 27 7.06 3.92 -10.27
C MET A 27 6.34 2.79 -11.00
N VAL A 28 5.12 2.47 -10.57
CA VAL A 28 4.16 1.67 -11.35
C VAL A 28 3.35 2.59 -12.27
N ASP A 29 3.42 2.38 -13.59
CA ASP A 29 2.70 3.22 -14.55
C ASP A 29 1.32 2.64 -14.90
N LEU A 30 0.27 3.36 -14.51
CA LEU A 30 -1.12 3.05 -14.86
C LEU A 30 -1.64 3.85 -16.06
N GLY A 31 -0.82 4.74 -16.63
CA GLY A 31 -1.20 5.66 -17.71
C GLY A 31 -2.10 6.82 -17.26
N TYR A 32 -2.38 6.95 -15.96
CA TYR A 32 -3.16 8.04 -15.40
C TYR A 32 -2.28 9.23 -15.02
N LYS A 33 -2.75 10.45 -15.27
CA LYS A 33 -2.11 11.69 -14.84
C LYS A 33 -3.10 12.50 -14.02
N SER A 34 -2.74 12.81 -12.78
CA SER A 34 -3.57 13.63 -11.89
C SER A 34 -3.68 15.07 -12.41
N GLU A 35 -4.91 15.58 -12.56
CA GLU A 35 -5.18 17.00 -12.84
C GLU A 35 -4.68 17.90 -11.68
N SER A 36 -4.48 17.33 -10.49
CA SER A 36 -4.00 18.02 -9.30
C SER A 36 -2.48 18.04 -9.16
N GLY A 37 -1.76 17.38 -10.07
CA GLY A 37 -0.30 17.19 -10.05
C GLY A 37 0.15 15.91 -9.31
N GLY A 38 1.46 15.67 -9.27
CA GLY A 38 2.04 14.48 -8.65
C GLY A 38 1.87 13.19 -9.45
N TYR A 39 2.29 12.09 -8.84
CA TYR A 39 2.29 10.74 -9.40
C TYR A 39 1.24 9.84 -8.74
N VAL A 40 0.21 10.44 -8.14
CA VAL A 40 -0.89 9.71 -7.53
C VAL A 40 -1.95 9.30 -8.56
N ASN A 41 -2.67 8.22 -8.27
CA ASN A 41 -3.71 7.69 -9.16
C ASN A 41 -5.07 8.43 -9.00
N TRP A 42 -5.11 9.64 -8.44
CA TRP A 42 -6.34 10.39 -8.19
C TRP A 42 -6.09 11.91 -8.25
N SER A 43 -7.16 12.67 -8.53
CA SER A 43 -7.17 14.14 -8.45
C SER A 43 -8.05 14.61 -7.30
N LEU A 44 -7.74 15.79 -6.76
CA LEU A 44 -8.50 16.46 -5.72
C LEU A 44 -9.50 17.43 -6.35
N TYR A 45 -10.80 17.15 -6.18
CA TYR A 45 -11.86 18.04 -6.65
C TYR A 45 -12.58 18.69 -5.47
N SER A 46 -12.88 19.99 -5.61
CA SER A 46 -13.83 20.71 -4.79
C SER A 46 -15.17 20.71 -5.50
N VAL A 47 -16.19 20.09 -4.90
CA VAL A 47 -17.55 20.06 -5.43
C VAL A 47 -18.46 20.83 -4.49
N LYS A 48 -19.12 21.86 -5.03
CA LYS A 48 -20.15 22.62 -4.35
C LYS A 48 -21.51 22.18 -4.90
N GLY A 49 -22.43 21.86 -4.00
CA GLY A 49 -23.78 21.42 -4.35
C GLY A 49 -24.76 21.80 -3.24
N LYS A 50 -26.05 21.64 -3.51
CA LYS A 50 -27.10 21.95 -2.55
C LYS A 50 -27.31 20.79 -1.59
N ASN A 51 -27.30 21.04 -0.29
CA ASN A 51 -27.61 20.02 0.71
C ASN A 51 -29.13 19.91 0.89
N THR A 52 -29.69 18.70 0.75
CA THR A 52 -31.14 18.47 0.82
C THR A 52 -31.72 18.70 2.21
N THR A 53 -30.93 18.49 3.27
CA THR A 53 -31.35 18.66 4.66
C THR A 53 -31.43 20.13 5.07
N THR A 54 -30.42 20.93 4.71
CA THR A 54 -30.30 22.33 5.17
C THR A 54 -30.74 23.34 4.11
N ASN A 55 -30.98 22.89 2.88
CA ASN A 55 -31.31 23.72 1.72
C ASN A 55 -30.22 24.76 1.36
N ARG A 56 -29.00 24.61 1.92
CA ARG A 56 -27.84 25.51 1.71
C ARG A 56 -26.85 24.92 0.71
N MET A 57 -26.04 25.78 0.09
CA MET A 57 -24.90 25.36 -0.71
C MET A 57 -23.76 24.93 0.21
N ASN A 58 -23.31 23.69 0.04
CA ASN A 58 -22.18 23.13 0.76
C ASN A 58 -21.08 22.78 -0.22
N THR A 59 -19.84 23.04 0.16
CA THR A 59 -18.64 22.66 -0.60
C THR A 59 -17.92 21.55 0.13
N LYS A 60 -17.62 20.45 -0.57
CA LYS A 60 -16.87 19.30 -0.06
C LYS A 60 -15.72 18.97 -1.01
N ARG A 61 -14.69 18.30 -0.49
CA ARG A 61 -13.53 17.86 -1.26
C ARG A 61 -13.56 16.34 -1.45
N TYR A 62 -13.23 15.89 -2.65
CA TYR A 62 -13.25 14.48 -3.03
C TYR A 62 -11.95 14.11 -3.73
N LYS A 63 -11.42 12.93 -3.40
CA LYS A 63 -10.38 12.26 -4.18
C LYS A 63 -11.08 11.41 -5.24
N ALA A 64 -10.83 11.66 -6.51
CA ALA A 64 -11.49 10.93 -7.59
C ALA A 64 -10.63 10.89 -8.86
N LYS A 65 -10.92 9.91 -9.73
CA LYS A 65 -10.26 9.77 -11.04
C LYS A 65 -10.65 10.84 -12.04
N SER A 66 -11.88 11.33 -11.94
CA SER A 66 -12.47 12.27 -12.88
C SER A 66 -13.45 13.20 -12.18
N ARG A 67 -13.80 14.29 -12.86
CA ARG A 67 -14.86 15.22 -12.45
C ARG A 67 -16.20 14.52 -12.24
N ASP A 68 -16.56 13.61 -13.14
CA ASP A 68 -17.82 12.86 -13.06
C ASP A 68 -17.83 11.95 -11.83
N SER A 69 -16.74 11.23 -11.58
CA SER A 69 -16.60 10.41 -10.38
C SER A 69 -16.71 11.24 -9.09
N ALA A 70 -16.13 12.45 -9.07
CA ALA A 70 -16.26 13.37 -7.93
C ALA A 70 -17.70 13.84 -7.70
N ILE A 71 -18.47 14.08 -8.78
CA ILE A 71 -19.90 14.41 -8.69
C ILE A 71 -20.70 13.21 -8.16
N GLN A 72 -20.39 11.98 -8.59
CA GLN A 72 -21.07 10.79 -8.05
C GLN A 72 -20.80 10.62 -6.56
N LEU A 73 -19.56 10.79 -6.11
CA LEU A 73 -19.23 10.80 -4.68
C LEU A 73 -20.02 11.89 -3.95
N ALA A 74 -20.12 13.10 -4.53
CA ALA A 74 -20.90 14.19 -3.94
C ALA A 74 -22.40 13.88 -3.80
N LYS A 75 -22.98 13.18 -4.78
CA LYS A 75 -24.37 12.70 -4.74
C LYS A 75 -24.58 11.68 -3.63
N THR A 76 -23.69 10.70 -3.51
CA THR A 76 -23.71 9.72 -2.41
C THR A 76 -23.61 10.40 -1.04
N ASP A 77 -22.86 11.50 -0.97
CA ASP A 77 -22.71 12.36 0.21
C ASP A 77 -23.90 13.30 0.50
N GLY A 78 -24.99 13.19 -0.27
CA GLY A 78 -26.24 13.92 -0.09
C GLY A 78 -26.27 15.33 -0.69
N LEU A 79 -25.32 15.66 -1.58
CA LEU A 79 -25.38 16.90 -2.36
C LEU A 79 -26.19 16.68 -3.64
N VAL A 80 -27.01 17.67 -3.98
CA VAL A 80 -27.78 17.69 -5.22
C VAL A 80 -27.44 18.94 -6.03
N GLU A 81 -27.93 18.96 -7.26
CA GLU A 81 -27.73 20.06 -8.20
C GLU A 81 -28.26 21.41 -7.67
N PRO A 82 -27.71 22.53 -8.17
CA PRO A 82 -26.65 22.64 -9.17
C PRO A 82 -25.26 22.33 -8.60
N PHE A 83 -24.40 21.69 -9.41
CA PHE A 83 -23.00 21.44 -9.06
C PHE A 83 -22.06 22.48 -9.65
N GLU A 84 -21.14 22.99 -8.83
CA GLU A 84 -19.94 23.69 -9.28
C GLU A 84 -18.73 22.84 -8.90
N ILE A 85 -17.87 22.51 -9.86
CA ILE A 85 -16.70 21.64 -9.64
C ILE A 85 -15.41 22.34 -10.08
N THR A 86 -14.39 22.26 -9.20
CA THR A 86 -13.06 22.82 -9.45
C THR A 86 -12.00 21.78 -9.10
N CYS A 87 -11.05 21.53 -10.00
CA CYS A 87 -9.85 20.78 -9.68
C CYS A 87 -8.94 21.63 -8.79
N LEU A 88 -8.50 21.09 -7.66
CA LEU A 88 -7.56 21.75 -6.76
C LEU A 88 -6.17 21.15 -6.97
N PRO A 89 -5.09 21.94 -6.93
CA PRO A 89 -3.75 21.36 -6.84
C PRO A 89 -3.63 20.59 -5.51
N HIS A 90 -2.80 19.53 -5.48
CA HIS A 90 -2.47 18.90 -4.20
C HIS A 90 -1.83 19.94 -3.28
N SER A 91 -2.35 20.04 -2.06
CA SER A 91 -1.81 20.99 -1.08
C SER A 91 -0.35 20.63 -0.79
N CYS A 92 0.56 21.52 -1.15
CA CYS A 92 1.93 21.46 -0.71
C CYS A 92 2.02 22.19 0.63
N ASP A 93 1.81 21.48 1.74
CA ASP A 93 2.27 21.96 3.04
C ASP A 93 3.80 22.14 2.96
N PRO A 94 4.32 23.38 2.97
CA PRO A 94 5.74 23.62 2.69
C PRO A 94 6.65 23.01 3.74
N GLU A 95 6.21 22.95 5.00
CA GLU A 95 7.01 22.39 6.09
C GLU A 95 7.06 20.86 5.99
N LYS A 96 5.92 20.22 5.72
CA LYS A 96 5.90 18.77 5.46
C LYS A 96 6.71 18.41 4.22
N ARG A 97 6.61 19.21 3.15
CA ARG A 97 7.42 18.99 1.95
C ARG A 97 8.90 19.07 2.29
N ARG A 98 9.32 20.14 2.97
CA ARG A 98 10.72 20.32 3.41
C ARG A 98 11.19 19.13 4.25
N TYR A 99 10.39 18.68 5.21
CA TYR A 99 10.69 17.51 6.02
C TYR A 99 10.97 16.26 5.17
N PHE A 100 10.09 15.93 4.22
CA PHE A 100 10.29 14.75 3.38
C PHE A 100 11.51 14.89 2.46
N LEU A 101 11.75 16.08 1.90
CA LEU A 101 12.93 16.33 1.07
C LEU A 101 14.24 16.22 1.86
N GLU A 102 14.29 16.77 3.07
CA GLU A 102 15.45 16.64 3.97
C GLU A 102 15.71 15.19 4.33
N LYS A 103 14.65 14.41 4.61
CA LYS A 103 14.78 12.97 4.84
C LYS A 103 15.30 12.28 3.60
N LEU A 104 14.63 12.38 2.46
CA LEU A 104 15.06 11.73 1.22
C LEU A 104 16.52 12.05 0.87
N ASN A 105 16.94 13.30 1.02
CA ASN A 105 18.33 13.71 0.81
C ASN A 105 19.30 12.98 1.76
N ALA A 106 18.93 12.78 3.04
CA ALA A 106 19.74 12.01 3.99
C ALA A 106 19.86 10.52 3.62
N TYR A 107 18.87 9.96 2.90
CA TYR A 107 18.93 8.59 2.36
C TYR A 107 19.57 8.54 0.96
N GLY A 108 20.14 9.65 0.45
CA GLY A 108 20.74 9.70 -0.89
C GLY A 108 19.74 9.69 -2.04
N VAL A 109 18.48 10.04 -1.79
CA VAL A 109 17.39 9.98 -2.78
C VAL A 109 17.04 11.37 -3.30
N ILE A 110 17.04 11.52 -4.62
CA ILE A 110 16.49 12.69 -5.30
C ILE A 110 15.10 12.32 -5.83
N PRO A 111 14.00 12.86 -5.28
CA PRO A 111 12.66 12.57 -5.77
C PRO A 111 12.41 13.22 -7.14
N PRO A 112 11.46 12.69 -7.93
CA PRO A 112 11.12 13.26 -9.21
C PRO A 112 10.45 14.63 -9.07
N ASP A 113 10.64 15.47 -10.09
CA ASP A 113 9.98 16.77 -10.16
C ASP A 113 8.46 16.62 -10.14
N GLY A 114 7.80 17.52 -9.40
CA GLY A 114 6.34 17.51 -9.26
C GLY A 114 5.78 16.50 -8.26
N ALA A 115 6.61 15.67 -7.61
CA ALA A 115 6.18 14.75 -6.55
C ALA A 115 5.40 15.47 -5.45
N VAL A 116 4.23 14.95 -5.08
CA VAL A 116 3.42 15.45 -3.96
C VAL A 116 3.78 14.74 -2.66
N ILE A 117 3.21 15.16 -1.53
CA ILE A 117 3.55 14.59 -0.21
C ILE A 117 3.34 13.07 -0.16
N ASP A 118 2.27 12.55 -0.77
CA ASP A 118 2.03 11.10 -0.84
C ASP A 118 3.14 10.38 -1.62
N ASP A 119 3.62 10.96 -2.73
CA ASP A 119 4.74 10.39 -3.50
C ASP A 119 6.04 10.41 -2.69
N LEU A 120 6.35 11.53 -2.03
CA LEU A 120 7.56 11.66 -1.23
C LEU A 120 7.58 10.70 -0.03
N ARG A 121 6.42 10.50 0.62
CA ARG A 121 6.25 9.53 1.70
C ARG A 121 6.51 8.12 1.18
N ASP A 122 5.87 7.73 0.09
CA ASP A 122 5.93 6.36 -0.41
C ASP A 122 7.34 6.04 -0.97
N ILE A 123 8.05 7.03 -1.55
CA ILE A 123 9.47 6.91 -1.92
C ILE A 123 10.34 6.71 -0.66
N LEU A 124 10.14 7.53 0.37
CA LEU A 124 10.93 7.46 1.60
C LEU A 124 10.74 6.10 2.29
N ASP A 125 9.49 5.62 2.40
CA ASP A 125 9.17 4.36 3.07
C ASP A 125 9.85 3.16 2.39
N ARG A 126 9.94 3.17 1.05
CA ARG A 126 10.61 2.11 0.29
C ARG A 126 12.10 2.00 0.55
N VAL A 127 12.77 3.09 0.92
CA VAL A 127 14.19 3.06 1.26
C VAL A 127 14.37 2.85 2.76
N ARG A 128 13.62 3.60 3.57
CA ARG A 128 13.73 3.61 5.03
C ARG A 128 13.47 2.25 5.68
N TYR A 129 12.53 1.50 5.13
CA TYR A 129 12.11 0.22 5.70
C TYR A 129 12.65 -0.99 4.94
N SER A 130 13.57 -0.78 3.99
CA SER A 130 14.17 -1.90 3.28
C SER A 130 15.08 -2.72 4.21
N ASP A 131 14.94 -4.04 4.11
CA ASP A 131 15.81 -5.04 4.75
C ASP A 131 16.81 -5.67 3.76
N ASP A 132 16.79 -5.25 2.49
CA ASP A 132 17.69 -5.73 1.43
C ASP A 132 18.98 -4.90 1.40
N ILE A 133 19.89 -5.24 2.32
CA ILE A 133 21.19 -4.59 2.49
C ILE A 133 22.18 -5.16 1.46
N ILE A 134 22.67 -4.31 0.57
CA ILE A 134 23.65 -4.64 -0.47
C ILE A 134 25.08 -4.60 0.10
N SER A 135 25.38 -3.58 0.90
CA SER A 135 26.68 -3.42 1.56
C SER A 135 26.57 -2.62 2.85
N GLU A 136 27.55 -2.78 3.72
CA GLU A 136 27.69 -2.03 4.96
C GLU A 136 29.12 -1.49 5.09
N GLU A 137 29.25 -0.28 5.62
CA GLU A 137 30.54 0.30 5.98
C GLU A 137 30.46 1.15 7.25
N CYS A 138 31.59 1.42 7.86
CA CYS A 138 31.66 2.38 8.96
C CYS A 138 32.09 3.74 8.42
N ASN A 139 31.27 4.77 8.62
CA ASN A 139 31.67 6.12 8.25
C ASN A 139 32.70 6.71 9.23
N HIS A 140 33.24 7.89 8.90
CA HIS A 140 34.25 8.56 9.71
C HIS A 140 33.78 8.94 11.14
N ASN A 141 32.47 8.93 11.40
CA ASN A 141 31.90 9.14 12.73
C ASN A 141 31.72 7.85 13.52
N GLY A 142 32.09 6.70 12.94
CA GLY A 142 31.89 5.38 13.53
C GLY A 142 30.46 4.86 13.47
N ASN A 143 29.57 5.49 12.68
CA ASN A 143 28.24 4.93 12.41
C ASN A 143 28.33 3.85 11.35
N VAL A 144 27.46 2.85 11.46
CA VAL A 144 27.26 1.89 10.37
C VAL A 144 26.38 2.56 9.31
N VAL A 145 26.81 2.50 8.07
CA VAL A 145 26.07 2.95 6.90
C VAL A 145 25.64 1.71 6.13
N GLN A 146 24.33 1.53 5.97
CA GLN A 146 23.74 0.45 5.18
C GLN A 146 23.31 0.99 3.83
N TYR A 147 23.84 0.40 2.76
CA TYR A 147 23.41 0.66 1.41
C TYR A 147 22.34 -0.37 1.03
N VAL A 148 21.14 0.10 0.74
CA VAL A 148 19.98 -0.77 0.56
C VAL A 148 19.43 -0.70 -0.85
N ARG A 149 18.87 -1.83 -1.31
CA ARG A 149 17.92 -1.86 -2.43
C ARG A 149 16.56 -1.38 -1.93
N PRO A 150 15.81 -0.53 -2.65
CA PRO A 150 14.48 -0.13 -2.18
C PRO A 150 13.51 -1.31 -2.22
N ILE A 151 12.56 -1.36 -1.28
CA ILE A 151 11.43 -2.30 -1.33
C ILE A 151 10.78 -2.20 -2.72
N PRO A 152 10.48 -3.30 -3.42
CA PRO A 152 9.89 -3.24 -4.75
C PRO A 152 8.47 -2.63 -4.73
N GLY A 153 8.12 -1.94 -5.81
CA GLY A 153 6.75 -1.53 -6.08
C GLY A 153 5.88 -2.72 -6.51
N PRO A 154 4.54 -2.57 -6.52
CA PRO A 154 3.66 -3.62 -7.02
C PRO A 154 3.87 -3.82 -8.52
N ASN A 155 3.57 -5.04 -9.01
CA ASN A 155 3.39 -5.22 -10.44
C ASN A 155 2.15 -4.45 -10.94
N VAL A 156 2.08 -4.23 -12.26
CA VAL A 156 1.00 -3.45 -12.89
C VAL A 156 -0.37 -4.09 -12.68
N GLU A 157 -0.44 -5.42 -12.58
CA GLU A 157 -1.72 -6.12 -12.42
C GLU A 157 -2.34 -5.88 -11.04
N LEU A 158 -1.56 -6.00 -9.97
CA LEU A 158 -1.98 -5.68 -8.61
C LEU A 158 -2.34 -4.20 -8.46
N ALA A 159 -1.55 -3.31 -9.08
CA ALA A 159 -1.84 -1.88 -9.09
C ALA A 159 -3.16 -1.58 -9.80
N ARG A 160 -3.44 -2.20 -10.94
CA ARG A 160 -4.74 -2.09 -11.64
C ARG A 160 -5.88 -2.67 -10.81
N TYR A 161 -5.65 -3.79 -10.13
CA TYR A 161 -6.66 -4.37 -9.26
C TYR A 161 -7.06 -3.41 -8.12
N ALA A 162 -6.07 -2.81 -7.44
CA ALA A 162 -6.32 -1.76 -6.45
C ALA A 162 -7.01 -0.52 -7.04
N ASP A 163 -6.62 -0.12 -8.26
CA ASP A 163 -7.22 1.01 -8.97
C ASP A 163 -8.70 0.79 -9.25
N ASP A 164 -9.05 -0.40 -9.74
CA ASP A 164 -10.44 -0.81 -10.04
C ASP A 164 -11.30 -0.90 -8.77
N MET A 165 -10.68 -1.18 -7.61
CA MET A 165 -11.33 -1.11 -6.30
C MET A 165 -11.57 0.33 -5.81
N GLY A 166 -11.07 1.34 -6.52
CA GLY A 166 -11.18 2.74 -6.15
C GLY A 166 -10.19 3.18 -5.07
N LEU A 167 -9.10 2.44 -4.87
CA LEU A 167 -8.06 2.81 -3.92
C LEU A 167 -7.25 4.00 -4.43
N ASN A 168 -6.86 4.88 -3.51
CA ASN A 168 -6.08 6.07 -3.79
C ASN A 168 -4.64 5.85 -3.29
N PHE A 169 -3.65 5.81 -4.19
CA PHE A 169 -2.25 5.55 -3.88
C PHE A 169 -1.28 6.33 -4.79
N SER A 170 -0.03 6.48 -4.35
CA SER A 170 1.06 6.97 -5.20
C SER A 170 1.54 5.87 -6.14
N SER A 171 1.93 6.23 -7.36
CA SER A 171 2.65 5.31 -8.26
C SER A 171 3.99 4.84 -7.67
N TYR A 172 4.49 5.47 -6.61
CA TYR A 172 5.69 5.04 -5.87
C TYR A 172 5.41 4.10 -4.69
N ILE A 173 4.15 3.74 -4.42
CA ILE A 173 3.79 2.84 -3.31
C ILE A 173 4.55 1.51 -3.38
N SER A 174 4.94 0.98 -2.22
CA SER A 174 5.55 -0.35 -2.13
C SER A 174 4.51 -1.46 -2.37
N ALA A 175 4.92 -2.63 -2.87
CA ALA A 175 4.01 -3.77 -3.02
C ALA A 175 3.35 -4.18 -1.68
N PRO A 176 4.08 -4.29 -0.55
CA PRO A 176 3.47 -4.57 0.75
C PRO A 176 2.45 -3.52 1.22
N SER A 177 2.76 -2.23 1.00
CA SER A 177 1.86 -1.14 1.39
C SER A 177 0.57 -1.16 0.57
N LEU A 178 0.64 -1.39 -0.75
CA LEU A 178 -0.56 -1.50 -1.58
C LEU A 178 -1.38 -2.73 -1.21
N LEU A 179 -0.73 -3.89 -1.01
CA LEU A 179 -1.41 -5.10 -0.58
C LEU A 179 -2.15 -4.91 0.75
N SER A 180 -1.52 -4.20 1.69
CA SER A 180 -2.15 -3.83 2.96
C SER A 180 -3.42 -3.01 2.74
N GLN A 181 -3.37 -1.99 1.87
CA GLN A 181 -4.56 -1.18 1.55
C GLN A 181 -5.68 -2.02 0.93
N ILE A 182 -5.35 -2.97 0.04
CA ILE A 182 -6.31 -3.93 -0.50
C ILE A 182 -6.96 -4.71 0.64
N VAL A 183 -6.17 -5.41 1.46
CA VAL A 183 -6.66 -6.28 2.54
C VAL A 183 -7.55 -5.53 3.54
N PHE A 184 -7.21 -4.28 3.88
CA PHE A 184 -8.04 -3.49 4.80
C PHE A 184 -9.37 -3.03 4.19
N THR A 185 -9.48 -2.99 2.86
CA THR A 185 -10.69 -2.55 2.16
C THR A 185 -11.66 -3.68 1.88
N LEU A 186 -11.17 -4.91 1.73
CA LEU A 186 -11.98 -6.08 1.41
C LEU A 186 -12.99 -6.44 2.52
N SER A 187 -14.20 -6.79 2.10
CA SER A 187 -15.20 -7.44 2.97
C SER A 187 -14.69 -8.80 3.45
N GLU A 188 -15.34 -9.39 4.46
CA GLU A 188 -14.94 -10.70 5.00
C GLU A 188 -14.88 -11.80 3.93
N ARG A 189 -15.88 -11.86 3.04
CA ARG A 189 -15.93 -12.83 1.95
C ARG A 189 -14.78 -12.63 0.97
N GLU A 190 -14.57 -11.39 0.53
CA GLU A 190 -13.51 -11.08 -0.44
C GLU A 190 -12.13 -11.30 0.16
N LYS A 191 -11.96 -10.99 1.45
CA LYS A 191 -10.72 -11.25 2.18
C LYS A 191 -10.40 -12.74 2.26
N ALA A 192 -11.40 -13.60 2.47
CA ALA A 192 -11.20 -15.04 2.44
C ALA A 192 -10.80 -15.55 1.04
N ALA A 193 -11.47 -15.08 -0.01
CA ALA A 193 -11.11 -15.41 -1.39
C ALA A 193 -9.69 -14.92 -1.73
N PHE A 194 -9.36 -13.68 -1.37
CA PHE A 194 -8.07 -13.08 -1.65
C PHE A 194 -6.93 -13.74 -0.87
N PHE A 195 -7.16 -14.13 0.39
CA PHE A 195 -6.18 -14.90 1.16
C PHE A 195 -5.88 -16.25 0.49
N ALA A 196 -6.90 -16.97 0.03
CA ALA A 196 -6.71 -18.21 -0.71
C ALA A 196 -5.93 -17.99 -2.02
N TYR A 197 -6.23 -16.91 -2.75
CA TYR A 197 -5.50 -16.52 -3.96
C TYR A 197 -4.01 -16.30 -3.66
N CYS A 198 -3.69 -15.54 -2.60
CA CYS A 198 -2.31 -15.31 -2.18
C CYS A 198 -1.57 -16.62 -1.80
N VAL A 199 -2.25 -17.59 -1.18
CA VAL A 199 -1.67 -18.91 -0.91
C VAL A 199 -1.33 -19.65 -2.20
N LEU A 200 -2.22 -19.62 -3.20
CA LEU A 200 -1.99 -20.25 -4.51
C LEU A 200 -0.83 -19.60 -5.26
N CYS A 201 -0.76 -18.26 -5.29
CA CYS A 201 0.37 -17.52 -5.86
C CYS A 201 1.68 -17.94 -5.17
N ASN A 202 1.69 -17.98 -3.83
CA ASN A 202 2.87 -18.39 -3.07
C ASN A 202 3.31 -19.84 -3.37
N GLN A 203 2.38 -20.78 -3.55
CA GLN A 203 2.73 -22.16 -3.92
C GLN A 203 3.31 -22.28 -5.32
N LYS A 204 2.81 -21.49 -6.28
CA LYS A 204 3.28 -21.51 -7.66
C LYS A 204 4.53 -20.65 -7.90
N MET A 205 4.97 -19.89 -6.89
CA MET A 205 5.98 -18.83 -7.03
C MET A 205 5.55 -17.78 -8.05
N ASP A 206 4.25 -17.54 -8.16
CA ASP A 206 3.67 -16.49 -9.00
C ASP A 206 3.53 -15.19 -8.22
N ASP A 207 3.56 -14.08 -8.95
CA ASP A 207 3.26 -12.77 -8.39
C ASP A 207 1.76 -12.64 -8.01
N ILE A 208 1.49 -11.85 -6.98
CA ILE A 208 0.11 -11.50 -6.61
C ILE A 208 -0.37 -10.43 -7.60
N GLY A 209 -1.46 -10.71 -8.32
CA GLY A 209 -2.07 -9.83 -9.32
C GLY A 209 -3.56 -9.57 -9.03
N ASP A 210 -4.38 -9.64 -10.08
CA ASP A 210 -5.83 -9.45 -9.98
C ASP A 210 -6.51 -10.81 -9.80
N LEU A 211 -7.06 -11.07 -8.61
CA LEU A 211 -7.73 -12.33 -8.31
C LEU A 211 -8.90 -12.62 -9.27
N ARG A 212 -9.49 -11.59 -9.90
CA ARG A 212 -10.63 -11.74 -10.82
C ARG A 212 -10.20 -12.30 -12.18
N LYS A 213 -8.91 -12.29 -12.49
CA LYS A 213 -8.34 -12.75 -13.76
C LYS A 213 -7.74 -14.14 -13.68
N THR A 214 -7.67 -14.73 -12.49
CA THR A 214 -7.17 -16.09 -12.33
C THR A 214 -8.21 -17.12 -12.81
N GLU A 215 -7.73 -18.23 -13.35
CA GLU A 215 -8.57 -19.39 -13.72
C GLU A 215 -9.30 -20.02 -12.51
N PHE A 216 -8.83 -19.74 -11.29
CA PHE A 216 -9.41 -20.27 -10.05
C PHE A 216 -10.48 -19.37 -9.43
N VAL A 217 -10.88 -18.27 -10.08
CA VAL A 217 -11.77 -17.25 -9.48
C VAL A 217 -13.04 -17.85 -8.84
N ASP A 218 -13.72 -18.76 -9.53
CA ASP A 218 -14.94 -19.39 -9.00
C ASP A 218 -14.64 -20.24 -7.76
N ARG A 219 -13.59 -21.08 -7.83
CA ARG A 219 -13.16 -21.92 -6.69
C ARG A 219 -12.67 -21.11 -5.50
N LEU A 220 -12.07 -19.94 -5.72
CA LEU A 220 -11.67 -19.02 -4.65
C LEU A 220 -12.88 -18.48 -3.88
N TYR A 221 -13.96 -18.17 -4.59
CA TYR A 221 -15.20 -17.73 -3.97
C TYR A 221 -15.99 -18.89 -3.34
N GLU A 222 -15.93 -20.11 -3.89
CA GLU A 222 -16.44 -21.30 -3.22
C GLU A 222 -15.72 -21.54 -1.88
N PHE A 223 -14.39 -21.41 -1.85
CA PHE A 223 -13.63 -21.46 -0.60
C PHE A 223 -14.07 -20.36 0.37
N ALA A 224 -14.28 -19.14 -0.11
CA ALA A 224 -14.74 -18.05 0.74
C ALA A 224 -16.09 -18.35 1.41
N ASP A 225 -17.02 -18.99 0.69
CA ASP A 225 -18.32 -19.39 1.23
C ASP A 225 -18.19 -20.51 2.29
N VAL A 226 -17.26 -21.45 2.08
CA VAL A 226 -16.88 -22.45 3.10
C VAL A 226 -16.27 -21.78 4.33
N ALA A 227 -15.37 -20.81 4.14
CA ALA A 227 -14.73 -20.08 5.22
C ALA A 227 -15.73 -19.25 6.04
N LEU A 228 -16.71 -18.61 5.40
CA LEU A 228 -17.79 -17.87 6.07
C LEU A 228 -18.67 -18.79 6.94
N SER A 229 -18.84 -20.03 6.52
CA SER A 229 -19.59 -21.05 7.27
C SER A 229 -18.80 -21.61 8.45
N ASN A 230 -17.50 -21.30 8.57
CA ASN A 230 -16.62 -21.80 9.62
C ASN A 230 -15.92 -20.64 10.37
N GLN A 231 -16.47 -20.30 11.54
CA GLN A 231 -16.00 -19.20 12.39
C GLN A 231 -14.52 -19.29 12.79
N ASP A 232 -13.96 -20.50 12.91
CA ASP A 232 -12.55 -20.68 13.26
C ASP A 232 -11.62 -20.31 12.11
N ILE A 233 -12.00 -20.65 10.87
CA ILE A 233 -11.26 -20.28 9.66
C ILE A 233 -11.37 -18.77 9.47
N LEU A 234 -12.58 -18.21 9.57
CA LEU A 234 -12.81 -16.80 9.37
C LEU A 234 -12.03 -15.93 10.37
N LYS A 235 -12.05 -16.29 11.66
CA LYS A 235 -11.23 -15.62 12.69
C LYS A 235 -9.74 -15.75 12.40
N SER A 236 -9.30 -16.91 11.91
CA SER A 236 -7.89 -17.10 11.54
C SER A 236 -7.48 -16.18 10.40
N ILE A 237 -8.33 -15.98 9.39
CA ILE A 237 -8.09 -15.08 8.24
C ILE A 237 -8.15 -13.61 8.69
N ALA A 238 -9.18 -13.23 9.43
CA ALA A 238 -9.37 -11.85 9.90
C ALA A 238 -8.24 -11.37 10.81
N GLY A 239 -7.65 -12.28 11.59
CA GLY A 239 -6.49 -11.99 12.46
C GLY A 239 -5.13 -12.06 11.77
N ARG A 240 -5.05 -12.16 10.44
CA ARG A 240 -3.79 -12.12 9.69
C ARG A 240 -3.30 -10.69 9.49
N ASN A 241 -1.99 -10.48 9.62
CA ASN A 241 -1.34 -9.24 9.18
C ASN A 241 -1.25 -9.26 7.65
N PRO A 242 -1.36 -8.12 6.93
CA PRO A 242 -0.98 -8.04 5.52
C PRO A 242 0.31 -8.77 5.10
N ASP A 243 1.34 -8.83 5.96
CA ASP A 243 2.57 -9.60 5.69
C ASP A 243 2.30 -11.12 5.52
N ASP A 244 1.30 -11.66 6.22
CA ASP A 244 0.86 -13.05 6.07
C ASP A 244 0.21 -13.31 4.69
N TYR A 245 -0.16 -12.28 3.91
CA TYR A 245 -0.64 -12.46 2.54
C TYR A 245 0.53 -12.57 1.56
N LEU A 246 1.65 -11.89 1.82
CA LEU A 246 2.88 -12.02 1.03
C LEU A 246 3.56 -13.37 1.28
N LYS A 247 3.60 -13.79 2.55
CA LYS A 247 4.24 -15.04 2.99
C LYS A 247 3.28 -15.84 3.89
N PRO A 248 2.26 -16.51 3.34
CA PRO A 248 1.28 -17.25 4.12
C PRO A 248 1.89 -18.29 5.05
N HIS A 249 1.59 -18.16 6.36
CA HIS A 249 2.14 -19.04 7.37
C HIS A 249 1.50 -20.44 7.31
N LYS A 250 2.28 -21.44 6.86
CA LYS A 250 1.82 -22.83 6.61
C LYS A 250 1.16 -23.52 7.81
N GLY A 251 1.58 -23.19 9.04
CA GLY A 251 0.99 -23.76 10.25
C GLY A 251 -0.37 -23.15 10.67
N SER A 252 -0.79 -22.05 10.03
CA SER A 252 -2.04 -21.37 10.41
C SER A 252 -3.27 -22.21 10.07
N LYS A 253 -4.38 -21.99 10.78
CA LYS A 253 -5.66 -22.64 10.45
C LYS A 253 -6.15 -22.20 9.07
N ALA A 254 -6.01 -20.90 8.78
CA ALA A 254 -6.36 -20.32 7.48
C ALA A 254 -5.60 -20.99 6.32
N TYR A 255 -4.27 -21.11 6.40
CA TYR A 255 -3.48 -21.76 5.35
C TYR A 255 -3.90 -23.21 5.16
N ARG A 256 -4.01 -23.99 6.25
CA ARG A 256 -4.40 -25.40 6.17
C ARG A 256 -5.76 -25.59 5.52
N ALA A 257 -6.73 -24.74 5.86
CA ALA A 257 -8.04 -24.77 5.21
C ALA A 257 -7.96 -24.54 3.69
N VAL A 258 -7.10 -23.61 3.24
CA VAL A 258 -6.86 -23.40 1.81
C VAL A 258 -6.17 -24.62 1.19
N ALA A 259 -5.10 -25.13 1.81
CA ALA A 259 -4.37 -26.29 1.31
C ALA A 259 -5.27 -27.52 1.16
N ASP A 260 -6.11 -27.80 2.16
CA ASP A 260 -7.07 -28.91 2.14
C ASP A 260 -8.13 -28.71 1.04
N PHE A 261 -8.65 -27.49 0.87
CA PHE A 261 -9.66 -27.19 -0.15
C PHE A 261 -9.12 -27.29 -1.59
N PHE A 262 -7.88 -26.87 -1.80
CA PHE A 262 -7.24 -26.85 -3.11
C PHE A 262 -6.40 -28.10 -3.43
N ASN A 263 -6.22 -29.02 -2.47
CA ASN A 263 -5.38 -30.21 -2.55
C ASN A 263 -3.91 -29.86 -2.87
N LEU A 264 -3.32 -28.95 -2.09
CA LEU A 264 -1.94 -28.47 -2.22
C LEU A 264 -0.92 -29.38 -1.52
#